data_AF-A0A444K521-F1
#
_entry.id   AF-A0A444K521-F1
#
_cell.length_a   1.000
_cell.length_b   1.000
_cell.length_c   1.000
_cell.angle_alpha   90.00
_cell.angle_beta   90.00
_cell.angle_gamma   90.00
#
_symmetry.space_group_name_H-M   'P 1'
#
loop_
_entity.id
_entity.type
_entity.pdbx_description
1 polymer ?
#
loop_
_entity_poly.entity_id
_entity_poly.type
_entity_poly.pdbx_seq_one_letter_code
_entity_poly.pdbx_strand_id
1 'polypeptide(L)'
;MHHQVTRNKDSNARESRDINLDLIAVVAAVSDREPCVLTVGQRDSLPSGPFELSHRSLQSGLRDWVEQQTGHPLGYIEQLYT
;
A
#
# COMPACT_ATOMS: atom_id res chain seq x y z
N MET A 1 -58.33 18.50 3.52
CA MET A 1 -57.21 19.36 3.06
C MET A 1 -56.50 19.84 4.32
N HIS A 2 -55.24 19.57 4.66
CA HIS A 2 -54.05 19.31 3.88
C HIS A 2 -53.17 18.26 4.55
N HIS A 3 -52.68 17.34 3.74
CA HIS A 3 -51.63 16.37 4.04
C HIS A 3 -50.30 17.06 3.71
N GLN A 4 -49.33 17.07 4.61
CA GLN A 4 -47.95 17.33 4.22
C GLN A 4 -47.00 16.43 5.00
N VAL A 5 -46.85 15.22 4.46
CA VAL A 5 -45.63 14.44 4.50
C VAL A 5 -44.60 15.18 3.64
N THR A 6 -43.56 15.70 4.27
CA THR A 6 -42.31 16.09 3.61
C THR A 6 -41.21 16.04 4.65
N ARG A 7 -40.06 15.42 4.47
CA ARG A 7 -39.51 14.58 3.40
C ARG A 7 -38.27 14.02 4.09
N ASN A 8 -38.15 12.71 4.17
CA ASN A 8 -36.99 12.03 4.76
C ASN A 8 -35.73 12.63 4.12
N LYS A 9 -34.86 13.22 4.94
CA LYS A 9 -33.57 13.72 4.45
C LYS A 9 -32.65 12.50 4.37
N ASP A 10 -32.92 11.67 3.36
CA ASP A 10 -32.00 10.66 2.86
C ASP A 10 -30.82 11.38 2.21
N SER A 11 -29.98 12.02 3.02
CA SER A 11 -28.65 12.43 2.61
C SER A 11 -27.74 11.21 2.66
N ASN A 12 -28.04 10.22 1.82
CA ASN A 12 -27.07 9.23 1.39
C ASN A 12 -26.17 9.90 0.34
N ALA A 13 -25.37 10.87 0.79
CA ALA A 13 -24.53 11.69 -0.06
C ALA A 13 -23.10 11.14 0.02
N ARG A 14 -22.86 10.11 -0.81
CA ARG A 14 -21.57 9.45 -1.08
C ARG A 14 -20.84 9.00 0.19
N GLU A 15 -21.02 7.74 0.56
CA GLU A 15 -19.91 7.00 1.19
C GLU A 15 -18.68 7.21 0.30
N SER A 16 -17.73 8.01 0.77
CA SER A 16 -16.38 8.03 0.23
C SER A 16 -15.87 6.61 0.37
N ARG A 17 -15.82 5.88 -0.76
CA ARG A 17 -15.08 4.62 -0.78
C ARG A 17 -13.63 4.97 -0.51
N ASP A 18 -13.19 4.73 0.70
CA ASP A 18 -11.78 4.76 1.04
C ASP A 18 -11.10 3.66 0.21
N ILE A 19 -10.31 4.07 -0.78
CA ILE A 19 -9.52 3.18 -1.60
C ILE A 19 -8.25 2.89 -0.81
N ASN A 20 -8.18 1.70 -0.21
CA ASN A 20 -6.96 1.21 0.40
C ASN A 20 -6.13 0.46 -0.65
N LEU A 21 -4.88 0.87 -0.78
CA LEU A 21 -3.90 0.24 -1.66
C LEU A 21 -2.75 -0.28 -0.81
N ASP A 22 -2.42 -1.55 -0.94
CA ASP A 22 -1.24 -2.14 -0.32
C ASP A 22 -0.08 -2.18 -1.32
N LEU A 23 1.10 -1.77 -0.84
CA LEU A 23 2.35 -1.84 -1.55
C LEU A 23 3.10 -3.07 -1.06
N ILE A 24 3.50 -3.96 -1.98
CA ILE A 24 4.23 -5.19 -1.67
C ILE A 24 5.51 -5.22 -2.51
N ALA A 25 6.66 -5.43 -1.88
CA ALA A 25 7.95 -5.49 -2.56
C ALA A 25 8.49 -6.91 -2.63
N VAL A 26 8.85 -7.37 -3.82
CA VAL A 26 9.77 -8.51 -3.97
C VAL A 26 11.16 -7.94 -4.19
N VAL A 27 12.00 -7.99 -3.16
CA VAL A 27 13.39 -7.52 -3.26
C VAL A 27 14.28 -8.72 -3.54
N ALA A 28 14.70 -8.86 -4.79
CA ALA A 28 15.63 -9.91 -5.22
C ALA A 28 17.08 -9.44 -5.07
N ALA A 29 17.95 -10.34 -4.63
CA ALA A 29 19.38 -10.11 -4.50
C ALA A 29 20.16 -11.38 -4.83
N VAL A 30 21.49 -11.25 -4.93
CA VAL A 30 22.41 -12.39 -4.95
C VAL A 30 23.33 -12.25 -3.75
N SER A 31 23.32 -13.26 -2.88
CA SER A 31 24.19 -13.35 -1.71
C SER A 31 24.95 -14.66 -1.77
N ASP A 32 26.26 -14.65 -1.57
CA ASP A 32 27.12 -15.84 -1.70
C ASP A 32 26.95 -16.62 -3.02
N ARG A 33 26.69 -15.89 -4.11
CA ARG A 33 26.40 -16.41 -5.46
C ARG A 33 25.08 -17.18 -5.58
N GLU A 34 24.22 -17.10 -4.57
CA GLU A 34 22.88 -17.67 -4.59
C GLU A 34 21.82 -16.57 -4.71
N PRO A 35 20.83 -16.72 -5.60
CA PRO A 35 19.71 -15.80 -5.66
C PRO A 35 18.85 -15.94 -4.39
N CYS A 36 18.48 -14.81 -3.80
CA CYS A 36 17.64 -14.78 -2.61
C CYS A 36 16.59 -13.66 -2.71
N VAL A 37 15.54 -13.80 -1.91
CA VAL A 37 14.50 -12.79 -1.74
C VAL A 37 14.51 -12.32 -0.29
N LEU A 38 14.47 -11.00 -0.09
CA LEU A 38 14.41 -10.41 1.24
C LEU A 38 13.01 -10.62 1.85
N THR A 39 12.99 -11.03 3.10
CA THR A 39 11.77 -11.21 3.90
C THR A 39 11.90 -10.44 5.21
N VAL A 40 10.76 -10.12 5.81
CA VAL A 40 10.65 -9.42 7.11
C VAL A 40 10.05 -10.36 8.16
N GLY A 41 10.03 -9.94 9.43
CA GLY A 41 9.51 -10.75 10.53
C GLY A 41 10.34 -12.02 10.77
N GLN A 42 9.68 -13.16 10.97
CA GLN A 42 10.35 -14.46 11.11
C GLN A 42 10.52 -15.13 9.74
N ARG A 43 10.87 -14.34 8.71
CA ARG A 43 11.08 -14.75 7.31
C ARG A 43 9.82 -15.27 6.62
N ASP A 44 8.66 -14.80 7.06
CA ASP A 44 7.35 -15.28 6.66
C ASP A 44 6.56 -14.28 5.80
N SER A 45 7.10 -13.08 5.59
CA SER A 45 6.44 -12.02 4.82
C SER A 45 7.39 -11.23 3.94
N LEU A 46 6.86 -10.70 2.83
CA LEU A 46 7.54 -9.71 2.02
C LEU A 46 7.41 -8.31 2.66
N PRO A 47 8.39 -7.42 2.48
CA PRO A 47 8.23 -6.02 2.88
C PRO A 47 6.98 -5.43 2.22
N SER A 48 6.09 -4.87 3.04
CA SER A 48 4.81 -4.35 2.56
C SER A 48 4.23 -3.29 3.48
N GLY A 49 3.27 -2.52 3.00
CA GLY A 49 2.52 -1.55 3.79
C GLY A 49 1.54 -0.73 2.96
N PRO A 50 0.65 0.02 3.61
CA PRO A 50 -0.36 0.82 2.91
C PRO A 50 0.27 1.98 2.14
N PHE A 51 -0.36 2.37 1.04
CA PHE A 51 -0.06 3.65 0.40
C PHE A 51 -0.64 4.81 1.23
N GLU A 52 0.22 5.47 2.00
CA GLU A 52 -0.14 6.63 2.81
C GLU A 52 -0.16 7.96 2.03
N LEU A 53 -0.94 8.93 2.52
CA LEU A 53 -1.04 10.29 1.96
C LEU A 53 0.29 11.06 1.99
N SER A 54 1.21 10.67 2.86
CA SER A 54 2.57 11.23 2.98
C SER A 54 3.46 10.85 1.79
N HIS A 55 3.17 9.71 1.13
CA HIS A 55 3.95 9.22 0.01
C HIS A 55 3.64 10.01 -1.27
N ARG A 56 4.68 10.48 -1.96
CA ARG A 56 4.56 11.30 -3.17
C ARG A 56 4.20 10.47 -4.42
N SER A 57 4.39 9.15 -4.37
CA SER A 57 4.06 8.15 -5.41
C SER A 57 4.10 6.73 -4.83
N LEU A 58 3.50 5.74 -5.52
CA LEU A 58 3.57 4.32 -5.17
C LEU A 58 5.04 3.87 -5.00
N GLN A 59 5.91 4.31 -5.90
CA GLN A 59 7.34 3.97 -5.86
C GLN A 59 8.07 4.61 -4.68
N SER A 60 7.69 5.82 -4.24
CA SER A 60 8.27 6.40 -3.02
C SER A 60 7.79 5.65 -1.78
N GLY A 61 6.50 5.35 -1.67
CA GLY A 61 5.98 4.59 -0.53
C GLY A 61 6.57 3.17 -0.46
N LEU A 62 6.79 2.52 -1.61
CA LEU A 62 7.43 1.20 -1.64
C LEU A 62 8.88 1.27 -1.17
N ARG A 63 9.63 2.33 -1.53
CA ARG A 63 10.99 2.57 -1.00
C ARG A 63 10.96 2.78 0.49
N ASP A 64 10.09 3.67 0.95
CA ASP A 64 9.96 4.05 2.36
C ASP A 64 9.65 2.81 3.21
N TRP A 65 8.70 1.97 2.79
CA TRP A 65 8.36 0.74 3.52
C TRP A 65 9.49 -0.28 3.56
N VAL A 66 10.22 -0.48 2.46
CA VAL A 66 11.34 -1.41 2.43
C VAL A 66 12.47 -0.91 3.32
N GLU A 67 12.83 0.37 3.22
CA GLU A 67 13.89 0.96 4.03
C GLU A 67 13.54 0.94 5.53
N GLN A 68 12.30 1.26 5.89
CA GLN A 68 11.85 1.21 7.29
C GLN A 68 11.87 -0.21 7.87
N GLN A 69 11.45 -1.23 7.10
CA GLN A 69 11.34 -2.60 7.60
C GLN A 69 12.65 -3.37 7.55
N THR A 70 13.56 -3.03 6.64
CA THR A 70 14.78 -3.81 6.39
C THR A 70 16.07 -3.04 6.58
N GLY A 71 16.01 -1.70 6.69
CA GLY A 71 17.19 -0.83 6.75
C GLY A 71 17.99 -0.75 5.44
N HIS A 72 17.43 -1.24 4.32
CA HIS A 72 18.12 -1.27 3.04
C HIS A 72 17.47 -0.32 2.04
N PRO A 73 18.18 0.72 1.55
CA PRO A 73 17.65 1.59 0.51
C PRO A 73 17.58 0.87 -0.84
N LEU A 74 16.53 1.13 -1.62
CA LEU A 74 16.35 0.53 -2.95
C LEU A 74 16.85 1.46 -4.07
N GLY A 75 17.73 0.93 -4.92
CA GLY A 75 18.21 1.63 -6.12
C GLY A 75 17.24 1.55 -7.30
N TYR A 76 16.84 0.34 -7.70
CA TYR A 76 15.95 0.08 -8.84
C TYR A 76 14.63 -0.52 -8.38
N ILE A 77 13.54 -0.10 -9.00
CA ILE A 77 12.18 -0.62 -8.77
C ILE A 77 11.49 -0.74 -10.11
N GLU A 78 10.84 -1.88 -10.33
CA GLU A 78 9.91 -2.11 -11.43
C GLU A 78 8.56 -2.59 -10.88
N GLN A 79 7.47 -2.19 -11.54
CA GLN A 79 6.13 -2.64 -11.17
C GLN A 79 5.82 -3.92 -11.94
N LEU A 80 5.47 -4.99 -11.22
CA LEU A 80 5.08 -6.27 -11.82
C LEU A 80 3.59 -6.29 -12.19
N TYR A 81 2.72 -5.87 -11.28
CA TYR A 81 1.27 -5.79 -11.45
C TYR A 81 0.65 -4.82 -10.41
N THR A 82 -0.66 -4.61 -10.47
CA THR A 82 -1.46 -3.81 -9.51
C THR A 82 -2.73 -4.56 -9.18
#